data_AF-A0A937RDQ5-F1
#
_entry.id   AF-A0A937RDQ5-F1
#
_cell.length_a   1.000
_cell.length_b   1.000
_cell.length_c   1.000
_cell.angle_alpha   90.00
_cell.angle_beta   90.00
_cell.angle_gamma   90.00
#
_symmetry.space_group_name_H-M   'P 1'
#
loop_
_entity.id
_entity.type
_entity.pdbx_description
1 polymer ?
#
loop_
_entity_poly.entity_id
_entity_poly.type
_entity_poly.pdbx_seq_one_letter_code
_entity_poly.pdbx_strand_id
1 'polypeptide(L)'
;MALTQARVLSKHGLHRRALAALTHAARDCPALASQSVALAFELGRSSRQGKSISMPEPVSAAFERARDTGQPVMLFLARPTCGLCRFTQQNLKDPKLASSLRHIIKVDLRIDAQENRPLLNQLSAKKSMRMLPFIFYLSPEEEIIDYTSGGQEAAQLAAKFKSVLTQTLGATDSKLRDRFAKEVEKAHALVDNGKCGDAMKAYQAVGKLGIVGEPAKKVQKIIQAIELIGQAHLTHCQNALRASAYDKCVPGLLILESDFAGTRIAGRAKAELERVKAAPKGKEALERWTGAVAGKAAASASEPESAPPVSNPVSERQASSMLSMAKAFLTNKRADLARKHLGQLIAKYPNTKAAREATSIVKSLK
;
A
#
# COMPACT_ATOMS: atom_id res chain seq x y z
N MET A 1 -3.75 25.08 1.43
CA MET A 1 -3.41 25.52 0.05
C MET A 1 -2.61 24.47 -0.74
N ALA A 2 -1.53 23.90 -0.22
CA ALA A 2 -0.68 22.99 -0.98
C ALA A 2 -1.37 21.72 -1.52
N LEU A 3 -2.28 21.10 -0.73
CA LEU A 3 -3.11 19.98 -1.21
C LEU A 3 -4.02 20.38 -2.38
N THR A 4 -4.62 21.58 -2.30
CA THR A 4 -5.45 22.14 -3.37
C THR A 4 -4.63 22.37 -4.64
N GLN A 5 -3.43 22.94 -4.49
CA GLN A 5 -2.51 23.19 -5.59
C GLN A 5 -2.02 21.88 -6.23
N ALA A 6 -1.69 20.86 -5.43
CA ALA A 6 -1.31 19.54 -5.93
C ALA A 6 -2.44 18.86 -6.71
N ARG A 7 -3.70 18.99 -6.24
CA ARG A 7 -4.88 18.49 -6.97
C ARG A 7 -5.09 19.23 -8.30
N VAL A 8 -4.90 20.56 -8.33
CA VAL A 8 -4.99 21.34 -9.58
C VAL A 8 -3.90 20.92 -10.56
N LEU A 9 -2.64 20.83 -10.11
CA LEU A 9 -1.52 20.38 -10.94
C LEU A 9 -1.74 18.96 -11.48
N SER A 10 -2.34 18.07 -10.70
CA SER A 10 -2.73 16.74 -11.16
C SER A 10 -3.75 16.76 -12.28
N LYS A 11 -4.80 17.60 -12.18
CA LYS A 11 -5.84 17.70 -13.22
C LYS A 11 -5.27 18.13 -14.58
N HIS A 12 -4.14 18.83 -14.57
CA HIS A 12 -3.43 19.26 -15.78
C HIS A 12 -2.28 18.31 -16.19
N GLY A 13 -2.21 17.08 -15.65
CA GLY A 13 -1.18 16.10 -16.00
C GLY A 13 0.22 16.41 -15.48
N LEU A 14 0.39 17.44 -14.64
CA LEU A 14 1.68 17.88 -14.09
C LEU A 14 2.05 17.10 -12.82
N HIS A 15 1.98 15.77 -12.86
CA HIS A 15 2.12 14.90 -11.69
C HIS A 15 3.44 15.09 -10.93
N ARG A 16 4.56 15.35 -11.63
CA ARG A 16 5.86 15.63 -10.98
C ARG A 16 5.84 16.92 -10.16
N ARG A 17 5.18 17.97 -10.65
CA ARG A 17 5.04 19.25 -9.93
C ARG A 17 4.06 19.11 -8.76
N ALA A 18 2.99 18.34 -8.93
CA ALA A 18 2.06 18.01 -7.86
C ALA A 18 2.75 17.27 -6.71
N LEU A 19 3.57 16.25 -7.03
CA LEU A 19 4.40 15.55 -6.05
C LEU A 19 5.39 16.48 -5.34
N ALA A 20 6.10 17.33 -6.08
CA ALA A 20 7.04 18.29 -5.48
C ALA A 20 6.35 19.25 -4.48
N ALA A 21 5.15 19.74 -4.82
CA ALA A 21 4.36 20.60 -3.93
C ALA A 21 3.92 19.88 -2.65
N LEU A 22 3.55 18.60 -2.75
CA LEU A 22 3.18 17.77 -1.58
C LEU A 22 4.37 17.47 -0.69
N THR A 23 5.54 17.18 -1.27
CA THR A 23 6.77 16.92 -0.52
C THR A 23 7.20 18.16 0.25
N HIS A 24 7.10 19.34 -0.36
CA HIS A 24 7.41 20.61 0.32
C HIS A 24 6.44 20.88 1.47
N ALA A 25 5.13 20.71 1.22
CA ALA A 25 4.11 20.94 2.24
C ALA A 25 4.19 19.94 3.41
N ALA A 26 4.55 18.69 3.14
CA ALA A 26 4.77 17.68 4.18
C ALA A 26 6.01 17.99 5.03
N ARG A 27 7.01 18.66 4.45
CA ARG A 27 8.21 19.13 5.17
C ARG A 27 7.87 20.25 6.17
N ASP A 28 6.98 21.15 5.77
CA ASP A 28 6.64 22.34 6.55
C ASP A 28 5.49 22.09 7.55
N CYS A 29 4.68 21.04 7.35
CA CYS A 29 3.57 20.71 8.24
C CYS A 29 3.38 19.18 8.39
N PRO A 30 3.82 18.58 9.52
CA PRO A 30 3.71 17.14 9.77
C PRO A 30 2.27 16.60 9.73
N ALA A 31 1.28 17.43 10.10
CA ALA A 31 -0.13 17.08 10.06
C ALA A 31 -0.66 16.81 8.62
N LEU A 32 0.05 17.30 7.60
CA LEU A 32 -0.29 17.06 6.20
C LEU A 32 0.43 15.84 5.60
N ALA A 33 1.39 15.23 6.32
CA ALA A 33 2.20 14.14 5.79
C ALA A 33 1.35 12.93 5.36
N SER A 34 0.37 12.53 6.17
CA SER A 34 -0.53 11.41 5.85
C SER A 34 -1.39 11.68 4.61
N GLN A 35 -1.91 12.90 4.46
CA GLN A 35 -2.70 13.31 3.30
C GLN A 35 -1.84 13.45 2.02
N SER A 36 -0.61 13.93 2.17
CA SER A 36 0.37 14.03 1.08
C SER A 36 0.82 12.66 0.58
N VAL A 37 1.00 11.67 1.47
CA VAL A 37 1.33 10.29 1.08
C VAL A 37 0.16 9.65 0.31
N ALA A 38 -1.08 9.81 0.80
CA ALA A 38 -2.27 9.31 0.11
C ALA A 38 -2.41 9.91 -1.29
N LEU A 39 -2.26 11.24 -1.43
CA LEU A 39 -2.36 11.91 -2.73
C LEU A 39 -1.17 11.56 -3.65
N ALA A 40 0.05 11.46 -3.13
CA ALA A 40 1.21 11.02 -3.91
C ALA A 40 1.04 9.58 -4.45
N PHE A 41 0.38 8.70 -3.68
CA PHE A 41 0.04 7.35 -4.10
C PHE A 41 -0.97 7.34 -5.26
N GLU A 42 -2.02 8.17 -5.19
CA GLU A 42 -2.97 8.38 -6.30
C GLU A 42 -2.28 8.95 -7.55
N LEU A 43 -1.40 9.94 -7.38
CA LEU A 43 -0.66 10.57 -8.49
C LEU A 43 0.32 9.59 -9.16
N GLY A 44 0.96 8.72 -8.38
CA GLY A 44 1.84 7.67 -8.87
C GLY A 44 1.11 6.58 -9.66
N ARG A 45 -0.20 6.38 -9.43
CA ARG A 45 -1.05 5.53 -10.29
C ARG A 45 -1.31 6.21 -11.63
N SER A 46 -1.60 7.52 -11.64
CA SER A 46 -1.91 8.28 -12.85
C SER A 46 -0.71 8.46 -13.79
N SER A 47 0.50 8.67 -13.25
CA SER A 47 1.69 8.90 -14.08
C SER A 47 2.24 7.65 -14.79
N ARG A 48 1.63 6.47 -14.60
CA ARG A 48 1.99 5.23 -15.30
C ARG A 48 1.21 5.03 -16.60
N GLN A 49 0.34 5.97 -16.99
CA GLN A 49 -0.19 6.03 -18.36
C GLN A 49 0.93 6.45 -19.33
N GLY A 50 1.88 5.54 -19.58
CA GLY A 50 2.57 5.53 -20.87
C GLY A 50 1.53 5.46 -21.98
N LYS A 51 1.87 5.98 -23.18
CA LYS A 51 1.02 6.04 -24.37
C LYS A 51 0.05 4.85 -24.43
N SER A 52 -1.20 5.08 -24.01
CA SER A 52 -2.22 4.04 -23.85
C SER A 52 -2.34 3.32 -25.17
N ILE A 53 -1.93 2.05 -25.21
CA ILE A 53 -2.10 1.25 -26.41
C ILE A 53 -3.59 1.00 -26.54
N SER A 54 -4.13 1.25 -27.73
CA SER A 54 -5.47 0.80 -28.06
C SER A 54 -5.46 -0.73 -28.00
N MET A 55 -5.97 -1.28 -26.90
CA MET A 55 -6.14 -2.71 -26.72
C MET A 55 -7.48 -3.12 -27.32
N PRO A 56 -7.56 -4.26 -28.03
CA PRO A 56 -8.84 -4.85 -28.40
C PRO A 56 -9.71 -5.03 -27.16
N GLU A 57 -11.03 -4.82 -27.30
CA GLU A 57 -11.99 -4.92 -26.19
C GLU A 57 -11.84 -6.23 -25.36
N PRO A 58 -11.65 -7.42 -25.95
CA PRO A 58 -11.47 -8.65 -25.18
C PRO A 58 -10.22 -8.63 -24.28
N VAL A 59 -9.17 -7.94 -24.72
CA VAL A 59 -7.92 -7.80 -23.96
C VAL A 59 -8.12 -6.81 -22.81
N SER A 60 -8.78 -5.68 -23.06
CA SER A 60 -9.09 -4.68 -22.04
C SER A 60 -9.96 -5.28 -20.91
N ALA A 61 -11.05 -5.97 -21.27
CA ALA A 61 -11.92 -6.65 -20.32
C ALA A 61 -11.18 -7.73 -19.50
N ALA A 62 -10.25 -8.45 -20.13
CA ALA A 62 -9.41 -9.42 -19.44
C ALA A 62 -8.49 -8.76 -18.41
N PHE A 63 -7.92 -7.59 -18.69
CA PHE A 63 -7.09 -6.86 -17.74
C PHE A 63 -7.89 -6.21 -16.60
N GLU A 64 -9.12 -5.76 -16.85
CA GLU A 64 -10.02 -5.33 -15.77
C GLU A 64 -10.26 -6.48 -14.79
N ARG A 65 -10.67 -7.65 -15.31
CA ARG A 65 -10.84 -8.85 -14.49
C ARG A 65 -9.55 -9.31 -13.82
N ALA A 66 -8.40 -9.18 -14.48
CA ALA A 66 -7.10 -9.51 -13.91
C ALA A 66 -6.77 -8.62 -12.71
N ARG A 67 -7.06 -7.32 -12.80
CA ARG A 67 -6.86 -6.37 -11.69
C ARG A 67 -7.74 -6.68 -10.50
N ASP A 68 -8.97 -7.12 -10.74
CA ASP A 68 -9.91 -7.49 -9.67
C ASP A 68 -9.53 -8.80 -9.00
N THR A 69 -9.07 -9.79 -9.78
CA THR A 69 -8.79 -11.16 -9.29
C THR A 69 -7.33 -11.41 -8.91
N GLY A 70 -6.42 -10.52 -9.32
CA GLY A 70 -4.97 -10.70 -9.22
C GLY A 70 -4.42 -11.80 -10.16
N GLN A 71 -5.21 -12.35 -11.07
CA GLN A 71 -4.78 -13.42 -11.97
C GLN A 71 -3.94 -12.88 -13.14
N PRO A 72 -2.93 -13.61 -13.61
CA PRO A 72 -2.23 -13.25 -14.84
C PRO A 72 -3.13 -13.42 -16.07
N VAL A 73 -2.86 -12.63 -17.10
CA VAL A 73 -3.50 -12.74 -18.42
C VAL A 73 -2.59 -13.53 -19.35
N MET A 74 -3.15 -14.52 -20.04
CA MET A 74 -2.47 -15.25 -21.12
C MET A 74 -3.06 -14.85 -22.47
N LEU A 75 -2.27 -14.15 -23.28
CA LEU A 75 -2.63 -13.84 -24.67
C LEU A 75 -2.12 -14.97 -25.57
N PHE A 76 -3.04 -15.68 -26.22
CA PHE A 76 -2.75 -16.74 -27.18
C PHE A 76 -2.96 -16.24 -28.60
N LEU A 77 -1.88 -15.84 -29.27
CA LEU A 77 -1.91 -15.29 -30.62
C LEU A 77 -1.67 -16.42 -31.65
N ALA A 78 -2.67 -16.67 -32.49
CA ALA A 78 -2.66 -17.80 -33.43
C ALA A 78 -3.24 -17.44 -34.80
N ARG A 79 -3.01 -18.35 -35.77
CA ARG A 79 -3.75 -18.42 -37.05
C ARG A 79 -4.51 -19.74 -37.13
N PRO A 80 -5.74 -19.75 -37.67
CA PRO A 80 -6.50 -21.00 -37.85
C PRO A 80 -5.79 -22.05 -38.73
N THR A 81 -5.01 -21.60 -39.72
CA THR A 81 -4.29 -22.43 -40.69
C THR A 81 -2.94 -22.94 -40.19
N CYS A 82 -2.49 -22.51 -39.01
CA CYS A 82 -1.20 -22.87 -38.44
C CYS A 82 -1.28 -24.21 -37.69
N GLY A 83 -0.59 -25.24 -38.18
CA GLY A 83 -0.59 -26.59 -37.59
C GLY A 83 -0.11 -26.61 -36.14
N LEU A 84 0.99 -25.90 -35.84
CA LEU A 84 1.52 -25.78 -34.46
C LEU A 84 0.56 -25.04 -33.51
N CYS A 85 -0.25 -24.12 -34.05
CA CYS A 85 -1.26 -23.41 -33.28
C CYS A 85 -2.38 -24.35 -32.86
N ARG A 86 -2.86 -25.19 -33.80
CA ARG A 86 -3.85 -26.24 -33.53
C ARG A 86 -3.32 -27.27 -32.53
N PHE A 87 -2.08 -27.73 -32.72
CA PHE A 87 -1.40 -28.64 -31.79
C PHE A 87 -1.36 -28.08 -30.36
N THR A 88 -0.91 -26.84 -30.20
CA THR A 88 -0.85 -26.20 -28.88
C THR A 88 -2.23 -26.00 -28.27
N GLN A 89 -3.23 -25.63 -29.08
CA GLN A 89 -4.60 -25.46 -28.63
C GLN A 89 -5.25 -26.79 -28.20
N GLN A 90 -4.87 -27.92 -28.80
CA GLN A 90 -5.24 -29.25 -28.33
C GLN A 90 -4.59 -29.57 -26.99
N ASN A 91 -3.29 -29.30 -26.83
CA ASN A 91 -2.59 -29.51 -25.57
C ASN A 91 -3.14 -28.65 -24.43
N LEU A 92 -3.64 -27.44 -24.70
CA LEU A 92 -4.35 -26.60 -23.71
C LEU A 92 -5.64 -27.24 -23.18
N LYS A 93 -6.20 -28.26 -23.85
CA LYS A 93 -7.36 -29.02 -23.37
C LYS A 93 -6.98 -30.21 -22.48
N ASP A 94 -5.69 -30.45 -22.25
CA ASP A 94 -5.24 -31.53 -21.37
C ASP A 94 -5.81 -31.32 -19.95
N PRO A 95 -6.51 -32.33 -19.37
CA PRO A 95 -7.08 -32.24 -18.03
C PRO A 95 -6.08 -31.85 -16.94
N LYS A 96 -4.80 -32.20 -17.10
CA LYS A 96 -3.71 -31.84 -16.16
C LYS A 96 -3.48 -30.33 -16.10
N LEU A 97 -3.83 -29.59 -17.15
CA LEU A 97 -3.71 -28.13 -17.21
C LEU A 97 -4.96 -27.41 -16.66
N ALA A 98 -6.08 -28.10 -16.50
CA ALA A 98 -7.36 -27.48 -16.13
C ALA A 98 -7.34 -26.81 -14.74
N SER A 99 -6.52 -27.27 -13.80
CA SER A 99 -6.33 -26.61 -12.50
C SER A 99 -5.59 -25.29 -12.66
N SER A 100 -4.45 -25.29 -13.35
CA SER A 100 -3.66 -24.08 -13.62
C SER A 100 -4.39 -23.05 -14.47
N LEU A 101 -5.11 -23.50 -15.51
CA LEU A 101 -5.86 -22.61 -16.40
C LEU A 101 -7.01 -21.89 -15.71
N ARG A 102 -7.59 -22.45 -14.63
CA ARG A 102 -8.59 -21.73 -13.80
C ARG A 102 -8.02 -20.50 -13.09
N HIS A 103 -6.69 -20.43 -12.98
CA HIS A 103 -5.98 -19.31 -12.36
C HIS A 103 -5.35 -18.35 -13.38
N ILE A 104 -5.62 -18.52 -14.67
CA ILE A 104 -5.08 -17.70 -15.76
C ILE A 104 -6.24 -17.20 -16.62
N ILE A 105 -6.33 -15.90 -16.86
CA ILE A 105 -7.33 -15.33 -17.75
C ILE A 105 -6.81 -15.46 -19.18
N LYS A 106 -7.32 -16.45 -19.91
CA LYS A 106 -6.94 -16.70 -21.31
C LYS A 106 -7.72 -15.79 -22.27
N VAL A 107 -7.01 -15.19 -23.22
CA VAL A 107 -7.58 -14.44 -24.35
C VAL A 107 -6.99 -15.00 -25.65
N ASP A 108 -7.85 -15.53 -26.52
CA ASP A 108 -7.47 -15.99 -27.84
C ASP A 108 -7.51 -14.82 -28.84
N LEU A 109 -6.40 -14.57 -29.53
CA LEU A 109 -6.27 -13.49 -30.50
C LEU A 109 -5.86 -14.03 -31.87
N ARG A 110 -6.52 -13.52 -32.91
CA ARG A 110 -6.18 -13.80 -34.30
C ARG A 110 -5.11 -12.81 -34.77
N ILE A 111 -3.96 -13.31 -35.20
CA ILE A 111 -2.85 -12.45 -35.66
C ILE A 111 -3.14 -11.72 -36.99
N ASP A 112 -4.06 -12.26 -37.78
CA ASP A 112 -4.51 -11.71 -39.06
C ASP A 112 -5.64 -10.66 -38.90
N ALA A 113 -6.22 -10.53 -37.71
CA ALA A 113 -7.26 -9.53 -37.43
C ALA A 113 -6.64 -8.13 -37.34
N GLN A 114 -7.22 -7.18 -38.07
CA GLN A 114 -6.68 -5.82 -38.20
C GLN A 114 -6.68 -5.07 -36.85
N GLU A 115 -7.69 -5.31 -36.04
CA GLU A 115 -7.86 -4.77 -34.68
C GLU A 115 -6.75 -5.22 -33.72
N ASN A 116 -6.13 -6.39 -33.93
CA ASN A 116 -5.08 -6.90 -33.06
C ASN A 116 -3.68 -6.38 -33.45
N ARG A 117 -3.53 -5.82 -34.65
CA ARG A 117 -2.23 -5.43 -35.24
C ARG A 117 -1.43 -4.43 -34.38
N PRO A 118 -2.04 -3.41 -33.73
CA PRO A 118 -1.30 -2.48 -32.86
C PRO A 118 -0.65 -3.19 -31.66
N LEU A 119 -1.39 -4.06 -30.98
CA LEU A 119 -0.90 -4.85 -29.84
C LEU A 119 0.23 -5.79 -30.28
N LEU A 120 0.05 -6.45 -31.44
CA LEU A 120 1.05 -7.33 -32.03
C LEU A 120 2.37 -6.64 -32.33
N ASN A 121 2.34 -5.47 -32.97
CA ASN A 121 3.54 -4.68 -33.26
C ASN A 121 4.29 -4.30 -31.99
N GLN A 122 3.57 -3.98 -30.92
CA GLN A 122 4.17 -3.62 -29.65
C GLN A 122 4.82 -4.82 -28.94
N LEU A 123 4.13 -5.96 -28.92
CA LEU A 123 4.63 -7.18 -28.31
C LEU A 123 5.83 -7.75 -29.08
N SER A 124 5.81 -7.69 -30.42
CA SER A 124 6.91 -8.15 -31.27
C SER A 124 8.13 -7.21 -31.27
N ALA A 125 7.93 -5.88 -31.16
CA ALA A 125 9.04 -4.95 -31.03
C ALA A 125 9.92 -5.23 -29.80
N LYS A 126 9.34 -5.81 -28.75
CA LYS A 126 10.06 -6.13 -27.50
C LYS A 126 10.82 -7.46 -27.56
N LYS A 127 10.44 -8.41 -28.44
CA LYS A 127 10.93 -9.79 -28.42
C LYS A 127 11.05 -10.39 -29.82
N SER A 128 12.16 -11.08 -30.09
CA SER A 128 12.40 -11.81 -31.33
C SER A 128 11.54 -13.09 -31.41
N MET A 129 10.31 -12.93 -31.89
CA MET A 129 9.39 -14.05 -32.08
C MET A 129 9.51 -14.63 -33.49
N ARG A 130 9.81 -15.93 -33.60
CA ARG A 130 10.09 -16.58 -34.90
C ARG A 130 8.97 -17.49 -35.41
N MET A 131 8.13 -18.04 -34.52
CA MET A 131 7.19 -19.11 -34.89
C MET A 131 5.87 -19.04 -34.12
N LEU A 132 4.74 -19.23 -34.81
CA LEU A 132 3.42 -19.28 -34.19
C LEU A 132 3.14 -20.65 -33.53
N PRO A 133 2.25 -20.71 -32.51
CA PRO A 133 1.58 -19.58 -31.85
C PRO A 133 2.52 -18.75 -30.99
N PHE A 134 2.15 -17.51 -30.70
CA PHE A 134 2.80 -16.70 -29.66
C PHE A 134 1.95 -16.72 -28.40
N ILE A 135 2.57 -17.00 -27.26
CA ILE A 135 1.88 -17.00 -25.98
C ILE A 135 2.59 -16.00 -25.07
N PHE A 136 1.87 -14.97 -24.65
CA PHE A 136 2.37 -14.00 -23.67
C PHE A 136 1.65 -14.19 -22.35
N TYR A 137 2.41 -14.12 -21.27
CA TYR A 137 1.90 -14.11 -19.92
C TYR A 137 2.15 -12.72 -19.33
N LEU A 138 1.09 -12.03 -18.96
CA LEU A 138 1.15 -10.66 -18.44
C LEU A 138 0.58 -10.59 -17.02
N SER A 139 1.15 -9.73 -16.20
CA SER A 139 0.60 -9.42 -14.88
C SER A 139 -0.69 -8.60 -15.01
N PRO A 140 -1.51 -8.47 -13.95
CA PRO A 140 -2.66 -7.56 -13.93
C PRO A 140 -2.35 -6.10 -14.31
N GLU A 141 -1.09 -5.70 -14.18
CA GLU A 141 -0.56 -4.37 -14.49
C GLU A 141 0.00 -4.27 -15.93
N GLU A 142 -0.30 -5.25 -16.78
CA GLU A 142 0.10 -5.28 -18.20
C GLU A 142 1.63 -5.42 -18.40
N GLU A 143 2.37 -5.86 -17.37
CA GLU A 143 3.79 -6.18 -17.46
C GLU A 143 3.98 -7.61 -18.01
N ILE A 144 4.86 -7.80 -18.99
CA ILE A 144 5.19 -9.13 -19.52
C ILE A 144 5.99 -9.90 -18.47
N ILE A 145 5.43 -10.99 -17.95
CA ILE A 145 6.07 -11.91 -17.01
C ILE A 145 6.96 -12.88 -17.79
N ASP A 146 6.38 -13.50 -18.82
CA ASP A 146 7.03 -14.56 -19.59
C ASP A 146 6.39 -14.65 -20.98
N TYR A 147 7.05 -15.35 -21.91
CA TYR A 147 6.51 -15.61 -23.23
C TYR A 147 7.07 -16.92 -23.80
N THR A 148 6.33 -17.52 -24.74
CA THR A 148 6.80 -18.65 -25.54
C THR A 148 6.28 -18.53 -26.98
N SER A 149 6.93 -19.25 -27.89
CA SER A 149 6.62 -19.26 -29.31
C SER A 149 6.76 -20.66 -29.89
N GLY A 150 5.96 -20.99 -30.90
CA GLY A 150 5.96 -22.30 -31.54
C GLY A 150 5.07 -23.32 -30.83
N GLY A 151 5.02 -24.54 -31.36
CA GLY A 151 4.23 -25.62 -30.77
C GLY A 151 4.70 -25.93 -29.35
N GLN A 152 3.77 -26.03 -28.40
CA GLN A 152 4.08 -26.37 -27.01
C GLN A 152 3.34 -27.64 -26.58
N GLU A 153 4.07 -28.56 -25.96
CA GLU A 153 3.49 -29.75 -25.34
C GLU A 153 2.82 -29.43 -24.00
N ALA A 154 1.90 -30.29 -23.56
CA ALA A 154 1.19 -30.10 -22.29
C ALA A 154 2.15 -30.00 -21.08
N ALA A 155 3.23 -30.80 -21.05
CA ALA A 155 4.23 -30.74 -19.98
C ALA A 155 4.99 -29.40 -19.93
N GLN A 156 5.34 -28.85 -21.10
CA GLN A 156 6.00 -27.54 -21.22
C GLN A 156 5.06 -26.42 -20.75
N LEU A 157 3.80 -26.47 -21.17
CA LEU A 157 2.76 -25.53 -20.72
C LEU A 157 2.55 -25.63 -19.20
N ALA A 158 2.51 -26.83 -18.63
CA ALA A 158 2.36 -27.02 -17.18
C ALA A 158 3.52 -26.37 -16.41
N ALA A 159 4.75 -26.60 -16.83
CA ALA A 159 5.93 -25.97 -16.22
C ALA A 159 5.86 -24.44 -16.33
N LYS A 160 5.40 -23.92 -17.46
CA LYS A 160 5.27 -22.49 -17.69
C LYS A 160 4.17 -21.85 -16.87
N PHE A 161 2.99 -22.47 -16.77
CA PHE A 161 1.91 -22.03 -15.89
C PHE A 161 2.35 -22.03 -14.44
N LYS A 162 3.04 -23.08 -13.97
CA LYS A 162 3.57 -23.13 -12.61
C LYS A 162 4.52 -21.94 -12.34
N SER A 163 5.44 -21.67 -13.25
CA SER A 163 6.35 -20.51 -13.16
C SER A 163 5.59 -19.18 -13.11
N VAL A 164 4.68 -18.95 -14.06
CA VAL A 164 3.88 -17.71 -14.18
C VAL A 164 3.01 -17.50 -12.95
N LEU A 165 2.33 -18.54 -12.48
CA LEU A 165 1.48 -18.48 -11.29
C LEU A 165 2.30 -18.22 -10.02
N THR A 166 3.48 -18.83 -9.90
CA THR A 166 4.39 -18.57 -8.77
C THR A 166 4.89 -17.13 -8.78
N GLN A 167 5.23 -16.58 -9.96
CA GLN A 167 5.69 -15.20 -10.10
C GLN A 167 4.57 -14.17 -9.86
N THR A 168 3.34 -14.46 -10.29
CA THR A 168 2.21 -13.52 -10.21
C THR A 168 1.51 -13.57 -8.86
N LEU A 169 1.19 -14.77 -8.39
CA LEU A 169 0.38 -14.99 -7.19
C LEU A 169 1.21 -15.23 -5.93
N GLY A 170 2.55 -15.19 -6.04
CA GLY A 170 3.45 -15.64 -4.98
C GLY A 170 3.32 -17.15 -4.72
N ALA A 171 3.81 -17.61 -3.57
CA ALA A 171 3.65 -18.99 -3.16
C ALA A 171 2.18 -19.45 -3.32
N THR A 172 1.98 -20.58 -3.99
CA THR A 172 0.65 -21.16 -4.27
C THR A 172 -0.05 -21.71 -3.01
N ASP A 173 0.60 -21.66 -1.85
CA ASP A 173 0.02 -22.09 -0.58
C ASP A 173 -0.99 -21.03 -0.08
N SER A 174 -2.27 -21.40 -0.07
CA SER A 174 -3.35 -20.57 0.46
C SER A 174 -3.08 -20.13 1.90
N LYS A 175 -2.44 -20.97 2.73
CA LYS A 175 -2.09 -20.63 4.11
C LYS A 175 -1.07 -19.50 4.18
N LEU A 176 -0.11 -19.46 3.26
CA LEU A 176 0.85 -18.35 3.17
C LEU A 176 0.18 -17.06 2.75
N ARG A 177 -0.81 -17.12 1.84
CA ARG A 177 -1.58 -15.93 1.44
C ARG A 177 -2.43 -15.39 2.58
N ASP A 178 -3.15 -16.26 3.30
CA ASP A 178 -3.95 -15.84 4.45
C ASP A 178 -3.08 -15.25 5.56
N ARG A 179 -1.92 -15.85 5.80
CA ARG A 179 -0.92 -15.32 6.75
C ARG A 179 -0.41 -13.95 6.30
N PHE A 180 -0.07 -13.79 5.02
CA PHE A 180 0.35 -12.51 4.46
C PHE A 180 -0.74 -11.44 4.61
N ALA A 181 -1.99 -11.76 4.28
CA ALA A 181 -3.12 -10.83 4.39
C ALA A 181 -3.30 -10.35 5.85
N LYS A 182 -3.29 -11.29 6.81
CA LYS A 182 -3.41 -10.97 8.25
C LYS A 182 -2.26 -10.09 8.75
N GLU A 183 -1.02 -10.40 8.37
CA GLU A 183 0.14 -9.61 8.80
C GLU A 183 0.16 -8.22 8.16
N VAL A 184 -0.27 -8.10 6.89
CA VAL A 184 -0.43 -6.80 6.21
C VAL A 184 -1.53 -5.97 6.87
N GLU A 185 -2.69 -6.56 7.18
CA GLU A 185 -3.78 -5.89 7.90
C GLU A 185 -3.31 -5.38 9.27
N LYS A 186 -2.61 -6.23 10.03
CA LYS A 186 -1.99 -5.84 11.30
C LYS A 186 -0.99 -4.69 11.13
N ALA A 187 -0.15 -4.74 10.09
CA ALA A 187 0.80 -3.68 9.80
C ALA A 187 0.11 -2.36 9.44
N HIS A 188 -0.97 -2.39 8.66
CA HIS A 188 -1.79 -1.21 8.37
C HIS A 188 -2.40 -0.61 9.64
N ALA A 189 -2.98 -1.44 10.52
CA ALA A 189 -3.53 -0.97 11.78
C ALA A 189 -2.46 -0.30 12.67
N LEU A 190 -1.19 -0.74 12.61
CA LEU A 190 -0.10 -0.10 13.32
C LEU A 190 0.24 1.28 12.74
N VAL A 191 0.25 1.42 11.41
CA VAL A 191 0.42 2.74 10.74
C VAL A 191 -0.70 3.70 11.14
N ASP A 192 -1.95 3.25 11.11
CA ASP A 192 -3.12 4.08 11.46
C ASP A 192 -3.09 4.56 12.91
N ASN A 193 -2.49 3.77 13.79
CA ASN A 193 -2.28 4.13 15.20
C ASN A 193 -1.00 4.95 15.45
N GLY A 194 -0.29 5.37 14.39
CA GLY A 194 0.96 6.14 14.49
C GLY A 194 2.16 5.33 14.99
N LYS A 195 2.04 4.00 15.09
CA LYS A 195 3.12 3.10 15.51
C LYS A 195 3.97 2.67 14.32
N CYS A 196 4.61 3.66 13.67
CA CYS A 196 5.38 3.45 12.45
C CYS A 196 6.50 2.42 12.60
N GLY A 197 7.13 2.35 13.78
CA GLY A 197 8.18 1.38 14.06
C GLY A 197 7.71 -0.06 14.08
N ASP A 198 6.61 -0.33 14.79
CA ASP A 198 6.00 -1.65 14.84
C ASP A 198 5.47 -2.05 13.45
N ALA A 199 4.88 -1.09 12.72
CA ALA A 199 4.45 -1.32 11.34
C ALA A 199 5.61 -1.72 10.42
N MET A 200 6.75 -1.03 10.53
CA MET A 200 7.97 -1.36 9.77
C MET A 200 8.44 -2.79 10.05
N LYS A 201 8.50 -3.20 11.33
CA LYS A 201 8.86 -4.57 11.73
C LYS A 201 7.87 -5.60 11.17
N ALA A 202 6.58 -5.31 11.23
CA ALA A 202 5.54 -6.16 10.67
C ALA A 202 5.70 -6.32 9.14
N TYR A 203 5.89 -5.23 8.40
CA TYR A 203 6.14 -5.30 6.96
C TYR A 203 7.44 -6.01 6.58
N GLN A 204 8.50 -5.86 7.38
CA GLN A 204 9.73 -6.64 7.19
C GLN A 204 9.51 -8.14 7.42
N ALA A 205 8.70 -8.52 8.42
CA ALA A 205 8.32 -9.91 8.64
C ALA A 205 7.49 -10.46 7.46
N VAL A 206 6.58 -9.65 6.92
CA VAL A 206 5.84 -9.96 5.69
C VAL A 206 6.79 -10.21 4.51
N GLY A 207 7.82 -9.40 4.34
CA GLY A 207 8.84 -9.59 3.29
C GLY A 207 9.61 -10.92 3.42
N LYS A 208 9.78 -11.45 4.64
CA LYS A 208 10.43 -12.75 4.89
C LYS A 208 9.55 -13.95 4.54
N LEU A 209 8.26 -13.76 4.27
CA LEU A 209 7.36 -14.85 3.86
C LEU A 209 7.62 -15.37 2.44
N GLY A 210 8.61 -14.82 1.73
CA GLY A 210 8.97 -15.27 0.38
C GLY A 210 7.92 -14.94 -0.67
N ILE A 211 7.03 -13.98 -0.40
CA ILE A 211 6.04 -13.52 -1.38
C ILE A 211 6.78 -12.70 -2.43
N VAL A 212 6.54 -13.03 -3.69
CA VAL A 212 7.09 -12.36 -4.86
C VAL A 212 5.98 -11.62 -5.63
N GLY A 213 6.37 -10.84 -6.64
CA GLY A 213 5.41 -10.15 -7.50
C GLY A 213 4.86 -8.86 -6.89
N GLU A 214 3.63 -8.51 -7.27
CA GLU A 214 3.03 -7.22 -6.93
C GLU A 214 2.76 -7.01 -5.43
N PRO A 215 2.30 -8.00 -4.65
CA PRO A 215 2.13 -7.82 -3.20
C PRO A 215 3.43 -7.42 -2.51
N ALA A 216 4.55 -8.03 -2.92
CA ALA A 216 5.88 -7.70 -2.41
C ALA A 216 6.29 -6.27 -2.79
N LYS A 217 6.06 -5.86 -4.06
CA LYS A 217 6.29 -4.48 -4.52
C LYS A 217 5.45 -3.47 -3.72
N LYS A 218 4.19 -3.79 -3.40
CA LYS A 218 3.30 -2.94 -2.58
C LYS A 218 3.83 -2.79 -1.15
N VAL A 219 4.20 -3.88 -0.49
CA VAL A 219 4.82 -3.86 0.84
C VAL A 219 6.10 -3.02 0.84
N GLN A 220 6.96 -3.22 -0.18
CA GLN A 220 8.20 -2.44 -0.31
C GLN A 220 7.94 -0.93 -0.46
N LYS A 221 6.91 -0.53 -1.23
CA LYS A 221 6.52 0.89 -1.34
C LYS A 221 6.04 1.47 -0.01
N ILE A 222 5.31 0.69 0.80
CA ILE A 222 4.86 1.13 2.11
C ILE A 222 6.04 1.29 3.07
N ILE A 223 6.97 0.33 3.08
CA ILE A 223 8.24 0.43 3.83
C ILE A 223 8.98 1.71 3.43
N GLN A 224 9.14 1.98 2.14
CA GLN A 224 9.77 3.22 1.65
C GLN A 224 9.03 4.49 2.10
N ALA A 225 7.70 4.48 2.12
CA ALA A 225 6.91 5.60 2.61
C ALA A 225 7.11 5.83 4.12
N ILE A 226 7.16 4.76 4.93
CA ILE A 226 7.45 4.83 6.37
C ILE A 226 8.88 5.36 6.59
N GLU A 227 9.86 4.91 5.80
CA GLU A 227 11.23 5.42 5.86
C GLU A 227 11.31 6.91 5.52
N LEU A 228 10.56 7.38 4.51
CA LEU A 228 10.51 8.81 4.19
C LEU A 228 9.96 9.64 5.35
N ILE A 229 8.95 9.15 6.08
CA ILE A 229 8.42 9.80 7.28
C ILE A 229 9.51 9.87 8.36
N GLY A 230 10.17 8.75 8.65
CA GLY A 230 11.27 8.72 9.63
C GLY A 230 12.44 9.64 9.24
N GLN A 231 12.78 9.72 7.95
CA GLN A 231 13.80 10.61 7.42
C GLN A 231 13.43 12.10 7.56
N ALA A 232 12.16 12.45 7.37
CA ALA A 232 11.66 13.80 7.59
C ALA A 232 11.75 14.18 9.08
N HIS A 233 11.33 13.29 9.98
CA HIS A 233 11.44 13.49 11.43
C HIS A 233 12.90 13.64 11.89
N LEU A 234 13.80 12.80 11.36
CA LEU A 234 15.23 12.91 11.65
C LEU A 234 15.79 14.26 11.21
N THR A 235 15.41 14.73 10.01
CA THR A 235 15.84 16.04 9.49
C THR A 235 15.34 17.18 10.37
N HIS A 236 14.10 17.09 10.87
CA HIS A 236 13.56 18.05 11.83
C HIS A 236 14.38 18.08 13.13
N CYS A 237 14.70 16.90 13.69
CA CYS A 237 15.53 16.79 14.89
C CYS A 237 16.94 17.37 14.67
N GLN A 238 17.55 17.13 13.52
CA GLN A 238 18.87 17.68 13.16
C GLN A 238 18.85 19.21 13.07
N ASN A 239 17.78 19.80 12.52
CA ASN A 239 17.63 21.26 12.50
C ASN A 239 17.46 21.85 13.90
N ALA A 240 16.67 21.19 14.75
CA ALA A 240 16.54 21.58 16.16
C ALA A 240 17.87 21.47 16.92
N LEU A 241 18.67 20.44 16.64
CA LEU A 241 20.00 20.25 17.22
C LEU A 241 20.97 21.38 16.81
N ARG A 242 20.96 21.78 15.52
CA ARG A 242 21.76 22.94 15.04
C ARG A 242 21.37 24.24 15.74
N ALA A 243 20.09 24.40 16.07
CA ALA A 243 19.59 25.53 16.84
C ALA A 243 19.82 25.38 18.36
N SER A 244 20.57 24.37 18.82
CA SER A 244 20.78 24.04 20.23
C SER A 244 19.50 23.82 21.04
N ALA A 245 18.39 23.46 20.38
CA ALA A 245 17.10 23.21 21.01
C ALA A 245 16.98 21.75 21.48
N TYR A 246 17.86 21.34 22.40
CA TYR A 246 18.00 19.94 22.84
C TYR A 246 16.70 19.33 23.40
N ASP A 247 15.93 20.09 24.18
CA ASP A 247 14.67 19.63 24.77
C ASP A 247 13.61 19.24 23.73
N LYS A 248 13.69 19.81 22.52
CA LYS A 248 12.77 19.51 21.41
C LYS A 248 13.26 18.32 20.57
N CYS A 249 14.57 18.13 20.44
CA CYS A 249 15.13 17.10 19.56
C CYS A 249 15.30 15.75 20.26
N VAL A 250 15.69 15.72 21.53
CA VAL A 250 15.99 14.48 22.28
C VAL A 250 14.84 13.47 22.25
N PRO A 251 13.57 13.86 22.52
CA PRO A 251 12.46 12.91 22.51
C PRO A 251 12.24 12.32 21.13
N GLY A 252 12.33 13.16 20.09
CA GLY A 252 12.19 12.74 18.70
C GLY A 252 13.28 11.75 18.30
N LEU A 253 14.53 11.98 18.69
CA LEU A 253 15.65 11.08 18.40
C LEU A 253 15.51 9.74 19.12
N LEU A 254 15.09 9.72 20.39
CA LEU A 254 14.84 8.48 21.14
C LEU A 254 13.70 7.65 20.52
N ILE A 255 12.61 8.31 20.12
CA ILE A 255 11.51 7.65 19.41
C ILE A 255 12.00 7.07 18.09
N LEU A 256 12.78 7.84 17.31
CA LEU A 256 13.33 7.36 16.04
C LEU A 256 14.28 6.17 16.21
N GLU A 257 15.13 6.16 17.23
CA GLU A 257 16.01 5.04 17.53
C GLU A 257 15.22 3.77 17.87
N SER A 258 14.21 3.88 18.74
CA SER A 258 13.36 2.77 19.18
C SER A 258 12.46 2.23 18.05
N ASP A 259 11.70 3.12 17.42
CA ASP A 259 10.68 2.74 16.44
C ASP A 259 11.34 2.19 15.18
N PHE A 260 12.41 2.81 14.70
CA PHE A 260 13.08 2.42 13.47
C PHE A 260 14.25 1.45 13.70
N ALA A 261 14.26 0.73 14.82
CA ALA A 261 15.33 -0.20 15.19
C ALA A 261 15.69 -1.17 14.05
N GLY A 262 16.99 -1.33 13.79
CA GLY A 262 17.51 -2.17 12.70
C GLY A 262 17.50 -1.52 11.30
N THR A 263 17.03 -0.28 11.18
CA THR A 263 17.08 0.48 9.91
C THR A 263 18.21 1.51 9.91
N ARG A 264 18.48 2.09 8.74
CA ARG A 264 19.43 3.21 8.59
C ARG A 264 19.00 4.45 9.39
N ILE A 265 17.69 4.66 9.59
CA ILE A 265 17.16 5.82 10.30
C ILE A 265 17.52 5.75 11.79
N ALA A 266 17.33 4.58 12.43
CA ALA A 266 17.75 4.39 13.82
C ALA A 266 19.26 4.52 13.99
N GLY A 267 20.06 3.99 13.06
CA GLY A 267 21.52 4.15 13.10
C GLY A 267 21.96 5.62 13.07
N ARG A 268 21.30 6.44 12.24
CA ARG A 268 21.55 7.89 12.20
C ARG A 268 21.03 8.61 13.44
N ALA A 269 19.84 8.26 13.93
CA ALA A 269 19.27 8.83 15.15
C ALA A 269 20.18 8.57 16.36
N LYS A 270 20.70 7.34 16.49
CA LYS A 270 21.69 6.96 17.50
C LYS A 270 22.97 7.78 17.41
N ALA A 271 23.51 7.99 16.20
CA ALA A 271 24.68 8.83 16.01
C ALA A 271 24.45 10.30 16.44
N GLU A 272 23.26 10.86 16.17
CA GLU A 272 22.92 12.20 16.67
C GLU A 272 22.73 12.22 18.20
N LEU A 273 22.19 11.15 18.81
CA LEU A 273 22.12 11.02 20.27
C LEU A 273 23.49 11.00 20.92
N GLU A 274 24.49 10.33 20.33
CA GLU A 274 25.87 10.39 20.83
C GLU A 274 26.46 11.80 20.76
N ARG A 275 26.14 12.57 19.71
CA ARG A 275 26.52 13.99 19.63
C ARG A 275 25.83 14.83 20.71
N VAL A 276 24.56 14.56 20.98
CA VAL A 276 23.83 15.21 22.08
C VAL A 276 24.49 14.91 23.43
N LYS A 277 24.91 13.66 23.68
CA LYS A 277 25.60 13.26 24.91
C LYS A 277 26.95 13.96 25.10
N ALA A 278 27.66 14.26 24.01
CA ALA A 278 28.93 14.96 24.06
C ALA A 278 28.79 16.46 24.45
N ALA A 279 27.61 17.06 24.28
CA ALA A 279 27.34 18.44 24.69
C ALA A 279 26.80 18.49 26.13
N PRO A 280 27.34 19.33 27.04
CA PRO A 280 26.87 19.40 28.44
C PRO A 280 25.36 19.63 28.57
N LYS A 281 24.81 20.63 27.87
CA LYS A 281 23.36 20.92 27.84
C LYS A 281 22.54 19.78 27.21
N GLY A 282 23.12 19.06 26.26
CA GLY A 282 22.48 17.92 25.62
C GLY A 282 22.38 16.72 26.56
N LYS A 283 23.44 16.46 27.34
CA LYS A 283 23.46 15.43 28.39
C LYS A 283 22.39 15.67 29.46
N GLU A 284 22.28 16.90 29.98
CA GLU A 284 21.25 17.27 30.94
C GLU A 284 19.83 17.06 30.39
N ALA A 285 19.58 17.47 29.14
CA ALA A 285 18.29 17.26 28.49
C ALA A 285 17.97 15.77 28.29
N LEU A 286 18.99 14.95 27.97
CA LEU A 286 18.84 13.51 27.83
C LEU A 286 18.50 12.84 29.16
N GLU A 287 19.23 13.13 30.23
CA GLU A 287 18.99 12.60 31.58
C GLU A 287 17.61 13.00 32.11
N ARG A 288 17.19 14.25 31.87
CA ARG A 288 15.86 14.73 32.24
C ARG A 288 14.75 13.91 31.57
N TRP A 289 14.90 13.62 30.27
CA TRP A 289 13.89 12.87 29.54
C TRP A 289 13.89 11.38 29.88
N THR A 290 15.06 10.74 29.99
CA THR A 290 15.14 9.33 30.37
C THR A 290 14.67 9.10 31.81
N GLY A 291 14.99 10.01 32.74
CA GLY A 291 14.48 10.00 34.10
C GLY A 291 12.95 10.19 34.16
N ALA A 292 12.39 11.12 33.39
CA ALA A 292 10.95 11.34 33.33
C ALA A 292 10.18 10.12 32.77
N VAL A 293 10.74 9.40 31.80
CA VAL A 293 10.13 8.18 31.25
C VAL A 293 10.20 7.04 32.27
N ALA A 294 11.33 6.85 32.96
CA ALA A 294 11.48 5.84 34.00
C ALA A 294 10.49 6.06 35.17
N GLY A 295 10.30 7.32 35.59
CA GLY A 295 9.34 7.66 36.64
C GLY A 295 7.88 7.37 36.26
N LYS A 296 7.48 7.64 35.01
CA LYS A 296 6.12 7.31 34.53
C LYS A 296 5.86 5.81 34.42
N ALA A 297 6.87 5.01 34.04
CA ALA A 297 6.73 3.57 33.97
C ALA A 297 6.53 2.94 35.36
N ALA A 298 7.23 3.45 36.39
CA ALA A 298 7.08 2.98 37.76
C ALA A 298 5.70 3.32 38.38
N ALA A 299 5.19 4.53 38.13
CA ALA A 299 3.88 4.96 38.65
C ALA A 299 2.69 4.21 38.02
N SER A 300 2.86 3.69 36.80
CA SER A 300 1.83 2.90 36.11
C SER A 300 1.67 1.46 36.64
N ALA A 301 2.57 1.00 37.51
CA ALA A 301 2.59 -0.40 37.98
C ALA A 301 1.91 -0.61 39.34
N SER A 302 1.38 0.43 40.00
CA SER A 302 0.92 0.34 41.40
C SER A 302 -0.51 0.82 41.69
N GLU A 303 -1.41 0.94 40.71
CA GLU A 303 -2.84 1.26 40.97
C GLU A 303 -3.77 0.04 40.80
N PRO A 304 -4.53 -0.35 41.83
CA PRO A 304 -5.54 -1.41 41.74
C PRO A 304 -6.82 -0.93 41.03
N GLU A 305 -7.24 -1.77 40.09
CA GLU A 305 -8.39 -1.69 39.19
C GLU A 305 -9.73 -1.69 39.94
N SER A 306 -10.42 -0.54 40.04
CA SER A 306 -11.89 -0.48 40.29
C SER A 306 -12.54 0.89 40.03
N ALA A 307 -12.19 1.54 38.91
CA ALA A 307 -12.98 2.66 38.41
C ALA A 307 -13.56 2.31 37.02
N PRO A 308 -14.81 2.70 36.70
CA PRO A 308 -15.36 2.49 35.37
C PRO A 308 -14.40 3.06 34.32
N PRO A 309 -14.14 2.34 33.22
CA PRO A 309 -13.04 2.63 32.32
C PRO A 309 -13.13 4.07 31.83
N VAL A 310 -12.22 4.90 32.33
CA VAL A 310 -12.02 6.26 31.83
C VAL A 310 -11.75 6.12 30.33
N SER A 311 -12.61 6.73 29.52
CA SER A 311 -12.55 6.61 28.06
C SER A 311 -11.13 6.90 27.57
N ASN A 312 -10.51 5.92 26.92
CA ASN A 312 -9.16 6.05 26.37
C ASN A 312 -9.09 7.31 25.46
N PRO A 313 -8.11 8.22 25.65
CA PRO A 313 -8.01 9.46 24.86
C PRO A 313 -7.90 9.23 23.35
N VAL A 314 -7.38 8.06 22.93
CA VAL A 314 -7.37 7.66 21.51
C VAL A 314 -8.78 7.39 21.00
N SER A 315 -9.59 6.67 21.79
CA SER A 315 -10.99 6.38 21.47
C SER A 315 -11.83 7.67 21.40
N GLU A 316 -11.57 8.65 22.26
CA GLU A 316 -12.24 9.97 22.17
C GLU A 316 -11.91 10.73 20.89
N ARG A 317 -10.64 10.72 20.45
CA ARG A 317 -10.25 11.37 19.18
C ARG A 317 -10.89 10.69 17.97
N GLN A 318 -10.90 9.36 17.94
CA GLN A 318 -11.52 8.59 16.87
C GLN A 318 -13.04 8.79 16.83
N ALA A 319 -13.71 8.75 18.00
CA ALA A 319 -15.15 9.00 18.10
C ALA A 319 -15.50 10.45 17.69
N SER A 320 -14.70 11.45 18.09
CA SER A 320 -14.89 12.85 17.67
C SER A 320 -14.76 13.04 16.15
N SER A 321 -13.83 12.33 15.51
CA SER A 321 -13.67 12.35 14.04
C SER A 321 -14.90 11.76 13.33
N MET A 322 -15.41 10.62 13.81
CA MET A 322 -16.64 10.02 13.27
C MET A 322 -17.86 10.93 13.46
N LEU A 323 -17.96 11.61 14.60
CA LEU A 323 -19.05 12.54 14.87
C LEU A 323 -19.01 13.74 13.91
N SER A 324 -17.82 14.28 13.65
CA SER A 324 -17.63 15.38 12.69
C SER A 324 -18.10 14.98 11.28
N MET A 325 -17.76 13.77 10.84
CA MET A 325 -18.21 13.24 9.54
C MET A 325 -19.74 13.08 9.48
N ALA A 326 -20.36 12.56 10.54
CA ALA A 326 -21.80 12.45 10.62
C ALA A 326 -22.50 13.83 10.57
N LYS A 327 -21.97 14.83 11.27
CA LYS A 327 -22.47 16.23 11.20
C LYS A 327 -22.35 16.80 9.79
N ALA A 328 -21.26 16.52 9.07
CA ALA A 328 -21.12 16.95 7.68
C ALA A 328 -22.21 16.35 6.76
N PHE A 329 -22.62 15.09 6.98
CA PHE A 329 -23.75 14.51 6.24
C PHE A 329 -25.07 15.22 6.54
N LEU A 330 -25.31 15.62 7.80
CA LEU A 330 -26.49 16.40 8.16
C LEU A 330 -26.51 17.77 7.47
N THR A 331 -25.37 18.47 7.43
CA THR A 331 -25.24 19.75 6.71
C THR A 331 -25.57 19.61 5.22
N ASN A 332 -25.22 18.46 4.62
CA ASN A 332 -25.50 18.15 3.22
C ASN A 332 -26.89 17.54 2.98
N LYS A 333 -27.81 17.64 3.95
CA LYS A 333 -29.18 17.09 3.89
C LYS A 333 -29.24 15.57 3.61
N ARG A 334 -28.20 14.82 4.00
CA ARG A 334 -28.12 13.36 3.89
C ARG A 334 -28.37 12.66 5.23
N ALA A 335 -29.61 12.74 5.70
CA ALA A 335 -29.99 12.22 7.02
C ALA A 335 -29.87 10.68 7.14
N ASP A 336 -30.06 9.97 6.04
CA ASP A 336 -29.91 8.52 5.92
C ASP A 336 -28.49 8.05 6.27
N LEU A 337 -27.48 8.65 5.65
CA LEU A 337 -26.07 8.33 5.92
C LEU A 337 -25.64 8.79 7.32
N ALA A 338 -26.08 9.98 7.74
CA ALA A 338 -25.78 10.48 9.07
C ALA A 338 -26.27 9.49 10.14
N ARG A 339 -27.51 9.00 10.04
CA ARG A 339 -28.07 8.02 10.98
C ARG A 339 -27.24 6.73 11.03
N LYS A 340 -26.78 6.23 9.87
CA LYS A 340 -25.90 5.05 9.78
C LYS A 340 -24.58 5.27 10.51
N HIS A 341 -23.89 6.38 10.27
CA HIS A 341 -22.60 6.69 10.88
C HIS A 341 -22.71 6.97 12.40
N LEU A 342 -23.76 7.65 12.83
CA LEU A 342 -24.04 7.87 14.26
C LEU A 342 -24.28 6.54 14.98
N GLY A 343 -25.03 5.60 14.37
CA GLY A 343 -25.24 4.26 14.92
C GLY A 343 -23.93 3.47 15.08
N GLN A 344 -23.07 3.50 14.06
CA GLN A 344 -21.74 2.87 14.13
C GLN A 344 -20.85 3.48 15.23
N LEU A 345 -20.91 4.81 15.39
CA LEU A 345 -20.16 5.51 16.43
C LEU A 345 -20.61 5.08 17.82
N ILE A 346 -21.93 5.07 18.09
CA ILE A 346 -22.49 4.67 19.39
C ILE A 346 -22.14 3.22 19.71
N ALA A 347 -22.27 2.31 18.73
CA ALA A 347 -21.95 0.90 18.91
C ALA A 347 -20.46 0.66 19.19
N LYS A 348 -19.55 1.40 18.52
CA LYS A 348 -18.10 1.18 18.62
C LYS A 348 -17.46 1.88 19.81
N TYR A 349 -18.00 3.02 20.26
CA TYR A 349 -17.40 3.84 21.32
C TYR A 349 -18.42 4.30 22.38
N PRO A 350 -19.16 3.38 23.02
CA PRO A 350 -20.33 3.72 23.85
C PRO A 350 -20.02 4.67 25.03
N ASN A 351 -18.78 4.62 25.55
CA ASN A 351 -18.39 5.39 26.73
C ASN A 351 -17.76 6.77 26.43
N THR A 352 -17.75 7.21 25.16
CA THR A 352 -17.17 8.51 24.77
C THR A 352 -18.17 9.65 24.84
N LYS A 353 -17.69 10.89 25.03
CA LYS A 353 -18.49 12.12 24.95
C LYS A 353 -19.17 12.24 23.58
N ALA A 354 -18.44 11.90 22.52
CA ALA A 354 -18.97 11.91 21.16
C ALA A 354 -20.14 10.93 20.96
N ALA A 355 -20.14 9.75 21.62
CA ALA A 355 -21.25 8.81 21.54
C ALA A 355 -22.50 9.29 22.28
N ARG A 356 -22.33 9.98 23.41
CA ARG A 356 -23.44 10.61 24.13
C ARG A 356 -24.09 11.70 23.27
N GLU A 357 -23.28 12.54 22.62
CA GLU A 357 -23.78 13.56 21.68
C GLU A 357 -24.45 12.93 20.46
N ALA A 358 -23.85 11.90 19.87
CA ALA A 358 -24.44 11.15 18.75
C ALA A 358 -25.82 10.58 19.10
N THR A 359 -25.99 10.06 20.32
CA THR A 359 -27.28 9.53 20.81
C THR A 359 -28.34 10.62 20.88
N SER A 360 -27.97 11.83 21.29
CA SER A 360 -28.86 13.00 21.30
C SER A 360 -29.30 13.36 19.87
N ILE A 361 -28.36 13.43 18.92
CA ILE A 361 -28.65 13.74 17.52
C ILE A 361 -29.57 12.69 16.88
N VAL A 362 -29.36 11.40 17.17
CA VAL A 362 -30.22 10.33 16.63
C VAL A 362 -31.66 10.46 17.16
N LYS A 363 -31.85 10.88 18.42
CA LYS A 363 -33.18 11.13 18.99
C LYS A 363 -33.90 12.29 18.32
N SER A 364 -33.19 13.36 17.93
CA SER A 364 -33.78 14.52 17.24
C SER A 364 -34.04 14.32 15.74
N LEU A 365 -33.50 13.25 15.15
CA LEU A 365 -33.72 12.89 13.74
C LEU A 365 -34.92 11.95 13.54
N LYS A 366 -35.61 11.57 14.63
CA LYS A 366 -36.93 10.94 14.56
C LYS A 366 -37.97 12.01 14.31
#